data_AF-A0A2T2RIZ1-F1
#
_entry.id   AF-A0A2T2RIZ1-F1
#
_cell.length_a   1.000
_cell.length_b   1.000
_cell.length_c   1.000
_cell.angle_alpha   90.00
_cell.angle_beta   90.00
_cell.angle_gamma   90.00
#
_symmetry.space_group_name_H-M   'P 1'
#
loop_
_entity.id
_entity.type
_entity.pdbx_description
1 polymer ?
#
loop_
_entity_poly.entity_id
_entity_poly.type
_entity_poly.pdbx_seq_one_letter_code
_entity_poly.pdbx_strand_id
1 'polypeptide(L)'
;MSRGDSDLVVVGASAGGIEPLLQLVAKLPGDLAAPVLITVHVSASGRGALPSMLERAGALSSVHARDGEPLTPGRLVVAVPDHHLLVAGATVRVTRGPREHHHRPSIDALFRSAVAARGPRVIGVLLSGALDDGVAGLAAIARAGGRVVVQAPQTAAYDSMPSRALEVVKPDAVLEPEKLGSGLVELIGDRSAGERGPPGPDDSLPAALGPSPLRCPECAGVIDRLPVHEDRCDG
;
A
#
# COMPACT_ATOMS: atom_id res chain seq x y z
N MET A 1 1.35 -23.80 -15.42
CA MET A 1 1.37 -23.00 -14.17
C MET A 1 0.96 -21.58 -14.56
N SER A 2 -0.28 -21.21 -14.25
CA SER A 2 -0.93 -19.96 -14.69
C SER A 2 -0.17 -18.75 -14.13
N ARG A 3 0.44 -17.95 -15.03
CA ARG A 3 1.00 -16.64 -14.71
C ARG A 3 -0.15 -15.62 -14.76
N GLY A 4 -0.65 -15.18 -13.60
CA GLY A 4 -1.55 -14.01 -13.55
C GLY A 4 -2.63 -14.02 -12.46
N ASP A 5 -2.95 -15.18 -11.90
CA ASP A 5 -4.19 -15.38 -11.12
C ASP A 5 -4.05 -15.34 -9.59
N SER A 6 -2.90 -14.96 -9.05
CA SER A 6 -2.73 -14.81 -7.60
C SER A 6 -3.05 -13.38 -7.17
N ASP A 7 -3.65 -13.23 -6.00
CA ASP A 7 -3.81 -11.92 -5.38
C ASP A 7 -2.44 -11.30 -5.04
N LEU A 8 -2.38 -9.97 -4.99
CA LEU A 8 -1.23 -9.20 -4.56
C LEU A 8 -1.63 -8.40 -3.31
N VAL A 9 -0.94 -8.65 -2.20
CA VAL A 9 -1.14 -7.87 -0.98
C VAL A 9 -0.16 -6.70 -0.96
N VAL A 10 -0.66 -5.50 -0.74
CA VAL A 10 0.15 -4.30 -0.48
C VAL A 10 -0.19 -3.73 0.89
N VAL A 11 0.83 -3.49 1.70
CA VAL A 11 0.69 -3.01 3.08
C VAL A 11 1.38 -1.67 3.24
N GLY A 12 0.67 -0.71 3.80
CA GLY A 12 1.16 0.62 4.13
C GLY A 12 1.12 0.88 5.63
N ALA A 13 2.21 1.41 6.19
CA ALA A 13 2.27 1.77 7.60
C ALA A 13 3.20 2.97 7.85
N SER A 14 3.01 3.67 8.96
CA SER A 14 3.86 4.80 9.33
C SER A 14 4.12 4.82 10.84
N ALA A 15 3.94 5.96 11.51
CA ALA A 15 4.09 6.10 12.95
C ALA A 15 3.25 5.05 13.71
N GLY A 16 3.91 4.25 14.57
CA GLY A 16 3.28 3.18 15.33
C GLY A 16 2.87 1.94 14.52
N GLY A 17 3.19 1.89 13.22
CA GLY A 17 2.76 0.84 12.30
C GLY A 17 3.57 -0.46 12.34
N ILE A 18 4.72 -0.49 13.01
CA ILE A 18 5.60 -1.68 13.06
C ILE A 18 4.96 -2.80 13.89
N GLU A 19 4.45 -2.50 15.08
CA GLU A 19 3.82 -3.50 15.95
C GLU A 19 2.61 -4.19 15.29
N PRO A 20 1.60 -3.49 14.74
CA PRO A 20 0.49 -4.14 14.05
C PRO A 20 0.93 -4.90 12.80
N LEU A 21 1.99 -4.44 12.12
CA LEU A 21 2.57 -5.18 11.01
C LEU A 21 3.20 -6.51 11.45
N LEU A 22 3.91 -6.54 12.59
CA LEU A 22 4.47 -7.77 13.16
C LEU A 22 3.35 -8.76 13.52
N GLN A 23 2.27 -8.27 14.12
CA GLN A 23 1.11 -9.10 14.47
C GLN A 23 0.38 -9.64 13.24
N LEU A 24 0.26 -8.84 12.17
CA LEU A 24 -0.26 -9.27 10.88
C LEU A 24 0.57 -10.43 10.33
N VAL A 25 1.90 -10.26 10.19
CA VAL A 25 2.76 -11.29 9.57
C VAL A 25 2.89 -12.56 10.42
N ALA A 26 2.77 -12.44 11.75
CA ALA A 26 2.81 -13.58 12.66
C ALA A 26 1.68 -14.59 12.46
N LYS A 27 0.58 -14.18 11.82
CA LYS A 27 -0.58 -15.02 11.52
C LYS A 27 -0.67 -15.44 10.06
N LEU A 28 0.29 -15.05 9.22
CA LEU A 28 0.35 -15.51 7.83
C LEU A 28 0.96 -16.92 7.74
N PRO A 29 0.33 -17.84 6.98
CA PRO A 29 0.84 -19.19 6.81
C PRO A 29 2.08 -19.20 5.90
N GLY A 30 2.98 -20.16 6.10
CA GLY A 30 4.23 -20.27 5.34
C GLY A 30 4.06 -20.53 3.84
N ASP A 31 2.89 -21.03 3.44
CA ASP A 31 2.50 -21.36 2.07
C ASP A 31 1.51 -20.34 1.46
N LEU A 32 1.47 -19.12 2.00
CA LEU A 32 0.58 -18.04 1.53
C LEU A 32 0.63 -17.89 0.00
N ALA A 33 -0.52 -18.09 -0.65
CA ALA A 33 -0.66 -18.05 -2.11
C ALA A 33 -0.67 -16.62 -2.71
N ALA A 34 0.00 -15.66 -2.07
CA ALA A 34 0.11 -14.28 -2.52
C ALA A 34 1.49 -13.68 -2.16
N PRO A 35 2.11 -12.86 -3.05
CA PRO A 35 3.19 -11.96 -2.65
C PRO A 35 2.65 -10.83 -1.75
N VAL A 36 3.47 -10.39 -0.80
CA VAL A 36 3.14 -9.28 0.11
C VAL A 36 4.20 -8.20 -0.01
N LEU A 37 3.80 -7.00 -0.45
CA LEU A 37 4.69 -5.85 -0.60
C LEU A 37 4.41 -4.85 0.52
N ILE A 38 5.45 -4.35 1.16
CA ILE A 38 5.34 -3.58 2.39
C ILE A 38 6.09 -2.26 2.23
N THR A 39 5.38 -1.16 2.42
CA THR A 39 5.96 0.18 2.54
C THR A 39 5.72 0.70 3.95
N VAL A 40 6.80 1.02 4.66
CA VAL A 40 6.73 1.68 5.97
C VAL A 40 7.53 2.98 5.94
N HIS A 41 6.96 4.05 6.47
CA HIS A 41 7.68 5.30 6.67
C HIS A 41 8.68 5.14 7.81
N VAL A 42 9.91 4.79 7.45
CA VAL A 42 11.05 4.72 8.37
C VAL A 42 12.04 5.84 8.03
N SER A 43 12.80 6.29 9.04
CA SER A 43 13.85 7.28 8.79
C SER A 43 14.89 6.69 7.82
N ALA A 44 15.46 7.53 6.95
CA ALA A 44 16.49 7.10 5.99
C ALA A 44 17.75 6.55 6.67
N SER A 45 17.99 6.93 7.94
CA SER A 45 19.08 6.45 8.80
C SER A 45 18.75 5.14 9.51
N GLY A 46 17.50 4.65 9.39
CA GLY A 46 17.05 3.41 9.98
C GLY A 46 17.84 2.24 9.43
N ARG A 47 18.60 1.56 10.30
CA ARG A 47 19.25 0.29 10.00
C ARG A 47 18.14 -0.65 9.52
N GLY A 48 18.16 -1.08 8.25
CA GLY A 48 17.08 -1.81 7.59
C GLY A 48 16.79 -3.20 8.16
N ALA A 49 16.47 -3.28 9.45
CA ALA A 49 16.21 -4.47 10.25
C ALA A 49 14.76 -4.96 10.11
N LEU A 50 13.90 -4.18 9.44
CA LEU A 50 12.49 -4.53 9.28
C LEU A 50 12.30 -5.92 8.66
N PRO A 51 12.97 -6.32 7.57
CA PRO A 51 12.84 -7.69 7.07
C PRO A 51 13.15 -8.75 8.13
N SER A 52 14.27 -8.61 8.85
CA SER A 52 14.64 -9.54 9.91
C SER A 52 13.67 -9.55 11.10
N MET A 53 12.98 -8.44 11.38
CA MET A 53 11.92 -8.40 12.40
C MET A 53 10.69 -9.19 11.93
N LEU A 54 10.30 -9.03 10.66
CA LEU A 54 9.17 -9.74 10.07
C LEU A 54 9.42 -11.25 9.98
N GLU A 55 10.63 -11.67 9.60
CA GLU A 55 11.03 -13.09 9.57
C GLU A 55 11.00 -13.73 10.96
N ARG A 56 11.33 -12.99 12.01
CA ARG A 56 11.23 -13.51 13.38
C ARG A 56 9.79 -13.60 13.87
N ALA A 57 8.91 -12.75 13.35
CA ALA A 57 7.52 -12.68 13.77
C ALA A 57 6.66 -13.75 13.09
N GLY A 58 6.92 -14.11 11.83
CA GLY A 58 6.08 -15.00 11.04
C GLY A 58 6.83 -16.10 10.29
N ALA A 59 6.08 -16.92 9.55
CA ALA A 59 6.63 -18.07 8.80
C ALA A 59 7.20 -17.70 7.42
N LEU A 60 6.92 -16.49 6.92
CA LEU A 60 7.29 -16.04 5.58
C LEU A 60 8.68 -15.42 5.55
N SER A 61 9.45 -15.74 4.51
CA SER A 61 10.73 -15.07 4.24
C SER A 61 10.52 -13.58 3.93
N SER A 62 11.40 -12.73 4.44
CA SER A 62 11.31 -11.28 4.26
C SER A 62 12.61 -10.70 3.77
N VAL A 63 12.53 -9.85 2.74
CA VAL A 63 13.70 -9.19 2.17
C VAL A 63 13.42 -7.73 1.88
N HIS A 64 14.49 -6.97 1.75
CA HIS A 64 14.43 -5.69 1.03
C HIS A 64 14.24 -5.93 -0.45
N ALA A 65 13.42 -5.07 -1.06
CA ALA A 65 13.12 -5.09 -2.47
C ALA A 65 14.40 -4.91 -3.31
N ARG A 66 14.49 -5.70 -4.38
CA ARG A 66 15.53 -5.57 -5.41
C ARG A 66 14.89 -5.25 -6.75
N ASP A 67 15.39 -4.23 -7.44
CA ASP A 67 14.82 -3.79 -8.71
C ASP A 67 14.78 -4.94 -9.73
N GLY A 68 13.61 -5.14 -10.35
CA GLY A 68 13.39 -6.17 -11.36
C GLY A 68 13.15 -7.59 -10.81
N GLU A 69 13.14 -7.81 -9.50
CA GLU A 69 12.85 -9.14 -8.96
C GLU A 69 11.37 -9.52 -9.17
N PRO A 70 11.06 -10.82 -9.38
CA PRO A 70 9.70 -11.28 -9.62
C PRO A 70 8.84 -11.20 -8.36
N LEU A 71 7.53 -11.01 -8.57
CA LEU A 71 6.51 -11.16 -7.54
C LEU A 71 6.30 -12.65 -7.24
N THR A 72 6.87 -13.13 -6.12
CA THR A 72 6.81 -14.53 -5.70
C THR A 72 5.86 -14.70 -4.52
N PRO A 73 4.84 -15.58 -4.62
CA PRO A 73 4.00 -15.95 -3.48
C PRO A 73 4.81 -16.47 -2.29
N GLY A 74 4.29 -16.28 -1.08
CA GLY A 74 4.96 -16.73 0.15
C GLY A 74 6.20 -15.88 0.51
N ARG A 75 6.28 -14.64 0.02
CA ARG A 75 7.40 -13.73 0.30
C ARG A 75 6.93 -12.35 0.68
N LEU A 76 7.59 -11.80 1.70
CA LEU A 76 7.46 -10.41 2.10
C LEU A 76 8.56 -9.59 1.42
N VAL A 77 8.17 -8.56 0.68
CA VAL A 77 9.09 -7.66 -0.03
C VAL A 77 8.93 -6.26 0.54
N VAL A 78 9.96 -5.78 1.23
CA VAL A 78 9.95 -4.53 1.98
C VAL A 78 10.61 -3.41 1.18
N ALA A 79 10.00 -2.25 1.13
CA ALA A 79 10.58 -1.06 0.51
C ALA A 79 11.92 -0.68 1.17
N VAL A 80 12.91 -0.32 0.34
CA VAL A 80 14.19 0.20 0.81
C VAL A 80 14.01 1.68 1.21
N PRO A 81 14.65 2.16 2.29
CA PRO A 81 14.62 3.58 2.64
C PRO A 81 15.06 4.48 1.48
N ASP A 82 14.44 5.65 1.36
CA ASP A 82 14.71 6.62 0.29
C ASP A 82 14.47 6.11 -1.15
N HIS A 83 13.73 5.01 -1.33
CA HIS A 83 13.30 4.52 -2.65
C HIS A 83 11.83 4.13 -2.64
N HIS A 84 11.08 4.45 -3.70
CA HIS A 84 9.74 3.92 -3.90
C HIS A 84 9.81 2.44 -4.31
N LEU A 85 9.00 1.63 -3.64
CA LEU A 85 8.68 0.28 -4.08
C LEU A 85 7.43 0.35 -4.96
N LEU A 86 7.56 -0.05 -6.22
CA LEU A 86 6.51 -0.03 -7.22
C LEU A 86 6.31 -1.42 -7.82
N VAL A 87 5.18 -1.62 -8.49
CA VAL A 87 4.89 -2.83 -9.26
C VAL A 87 4.87 -2.51 -10.76
N ALA A 88 5.55 -3.33 -11.55
CA ALA A 88 5.54 -3.27 -13.01
C ALA A 88 5.32 -4.69 -13.58
N GLY A 89 4.10 -4.95 -14.04
CA GLY A 89 3.68 -6.26 -14.52
C GLY A 89 3.85 -7.35 -13.46
N ALA A 90 4.79 -8.27 -13.69
CA ALA A 90 5.09 -9.38 -12.79
C ALA A 90 6.32 -9.15 -11.89
N THR A 91 6.88 -7.94 -11.89
CA THR A 91 8.12 -7.60 -11.17
C THR A 91 7.93 -6.39 -10.28
N VAL A 92 8.79 -6.25 -9.27
CA VAL A 92 8.90 -5.01 -8.50
C VAL A 92 9.89 -4.04 -9.15
N ARG A 93 9.67 -2.75 -8.99
CA ARG A 93 10.64 -1.71 -9.32
C ARG A 93 11.02 -0.93 -8.06
N VAL A 94 12.31 -0.66 -7.92
CA VAL A 94 12.85 0.13 -6.81
C VAL A 94 13.44 1.40 -7.40
N THR A 95 12.78 2.53 -7.18
CA THR A 95 13.13 3.78 -7.87
C THR A 95 13.37 4.91 -6.89
N ARG A 96 14.34 5.76 -7.19
CA ARG A 96 14.57 7.01 -6.46
C ARG A 96 13.82 8.18 -7.10
N GLY A 97 12.56 7.90 -7.48
CA GLY A 97 11.64 8.90 -8.00
C GLY A 97 11.36 10.00 -6.98
N PRO A 98 10.56 10.99 -7.37
CA PRO A 98 10.26 12.10 -6.48
C PRO A 98 9.41 11.72 -5.29
N ARG A 99 9.59 12.43 -4.17
CA ARG A 99 8.78 12.23 -2.96
C ARG A 99 7.30 12.50 -3.26
N GLU A 100 6.44 11.66 -2.72
CA GLU A 100 4.99 11.84 -2.71
C GLU A 100 4.54 12.02 -1.26
N HIS A 101 3.66 12.99 -0.99
CA HIS A 101 3.28 13.35 0.39
C HIS A 101 4.48 13.65 1.31
N HIS A 102 5.58 14.17 0.75
CA HIS A 102 6.88 14.36 1.43
C HIS A 102 7.61 13.06 1.83
N HIS A 103 7.10 11.89 1.44
CA HIS A 103 7.65 10.58 1.78
C HIS A 103 8.32 9.89 0.59
N ARG A 104 9.36 9.12 0.91
CA ARG A 104 10.03 8.18 0.02
C ARG A 104 10.69 7.10 0.89
N PRO A 105 10.16 5.86 0.92
CA PRO A 105 9.04 5.34 0.11
C PRO A 105 7.70 6.00 0.44
N SER A 106 6.78 6.02 -0.53
CA SER A 106 5.37 6.43 -0.37
C SER A 106 4.45 5.23 -0.51
N ILE A 107 3.42 5.18 0.33
CA ILE A 107 2.41 4.11 0.34
C ILE A 107 1.51 4.23 -0.90
N ASP A 108 1.07 5.44 -1.24
CA ASP A 108 0.22 5.68 -2.40
C ASP A 108 0.90 5.27 -3.71
N ALA A 109 2.21 5.52 -3.85
CA ALA A 109 2.97 5.09 -5.01
C ALA A 109 2.96 3.56 -5.20
N LEU A 110 3.13 2.80 -4.10
CA LEU A 110 3.01 1.34 -4.12
C LEU A 110 1.59 0.91 -4.50
N PHE A 111 0.58 1.48 -3.84
CA PHE A 111 -0.81 1.06 -4.03
C PHE A 111 -1.29 1.35 -5.46
N ARG A 112 -1.02 2.54 -5.99
CA ARG A 112 -1.40 2.90 -7.37
C ARG A 112 -0.70 2.03 -8.42
N SER A 113 0.60 1.76 -8.25
CA SER A 113 1.34 0.90 -9.19
C SER A 113 0.88 -0.56 -9.11
N ALA A 114 0.52 -1.06 -7.93
CA ALA A 114 -0.08 -2.38 -7.77
C ALA A 114 -1.41 -2.50 -8.50
N VAL A 115 -2.29 -1.50 -8.37
CA VAL A 115 -3.57 -1.45 -9.11
C VAL A 115 -3.33 -1.43 -10.62
N ALA A 116 -2.39 -0.61 -11.10
CA ALA A 116 -2.06 -0.57 -12.53
C ALA A 116 -1.57 -1.93 -13.06
N ALA A 117 -0.89 -2.73 -12.23
CA ALA A 117 -0.34 -4.02 -12.62
C ALA A 117 -1.31 -5.21 -12.44
N ARG A 118 -2.22 -5.16 -11.45
CA ARG A 118 -3.04 -6.32 -11.02
C ARG A 118 -4.55 -6.03 -10.94
N GLY A 119 -4.96 -4.78 -11.13
CA GLY A 119 -6.35 -4.34 -11.12
C GLY A 119 -7.12 -4.87 -9.88
N PRO A 120 -8.20 -5.64 -10.07
CA PRO A 120 -9.06 -6.10 -8.98
C PRO A 120 -8.41 -7.17 -8.08
N ARG A 121 -7.24 -7.71 -8.46
CA ARG A 121 -6.51 -8.74 -7.68
C ARG A 121 -5.65 -8.14 -6.56
N VAL A 122 -5.75 -6.84 -6.31
CA VAL A 122 -5.01 -6.17 -5.22
C VAL A 122 -5.82 -6.20 -3.92
N ILE A 123 -5.15 -6.53 -2.82
CA ILE A 123 -5.65 -6.34 -1.46
C ILE A 123 -4.77 -5.28 -0.80
N GLY A 124 -5.35 -4.12 -0.50
CA GLY A 124 -4.68 -3.02 0.18
C GLY A 124 -4.90 -3.10 1.68
N VAL A 125 -3.84 -2.99 2.47
CA VAL A 125 -3.90 -2.95 3.93
C VAL A 125 -3.26 -1.66 4.42
N LEU A 126 -4.00 -0.84 5.16
CA LEU A 126 -3.47 0.40 5.75
C LEU A 126 -3.49 0.32 7.28
N LEU A 127 -2.32 0.53 7.88
CA LEU A 127 -2.08 0.40 9.31
C LEU A 127 -1.87 1.78 9.97
N SER A 128 -1.60 1.77 11.28
CA SER A 128 -1.27 2.95 12.09
C SER A 128 -0.29 3.88 11.40
N GLY A 129 -0.58 5.19 11.47
CA GLY A 129 0.21 6.23 10.85
C GLY A 129 -0.32 7.64 11.08
N ALA A 130 0.56 8.62 10.93
CA ALA A 130 0.20 10.03 10.89
C ALA A 130 -0.06 10.47 9.44
N LEU A 131 -0.88 11.52 9.27
CA LEU A 131 -1.27 12.08 7.96
C LEU A 131 -2.14 11.12 7.14
N ASP A 132 -1.96 11.05 5.82
CA ASP A 132 -2.89 10.43 4.87
C ASP A 132 -2.25 9.68 3.69
N ASP A 133 -0.93 9.50 3.67
CA ASP A 133 -0.27 8.69 2.63
C ASP A 133 -0.79 7.24 2.68
N GLY A 134 -1.36 6.79 1.57
CA GLY A 134 -2.02 5.50 1.41
C GLY A 134 -3.54 5.58 1.26
N VAL A 135 -4.17 6.71 1.65
CA VAL A 135 -5.62 6.89 1.55
C VAL A 135 -6.07 6.97 0.09
N ALA A 136 -5.39 7.76 -0.74
CA ALA A 136 -5.69 7.88 -2.16
C ALA A 136 -5.45 6.55 -2.92
N GLY A 137 -4.42 5.81 -2.50
CA GLY A 137 -4.07 4.49 -2.98
C GLY A 137 -5.14 3.45 -2.63
N LEU A 138 -5.65 3.45 -1.39
CA LEU A 138 -6.78 2.59 -1.01
C LEU A 138 -8.02 2.89 -1.82
N ALA A 139 -8.31 4.18 -2.07
CA ALA A 139 -9.43 4.57 -2.92
C ALA A 139 -9.24 4.08 -4.38
N ALA A 140 -8.01 4.08 -4.88
CA ALA A 140 -7.71 3.48 -6.19
C ALA A 140 -7.92 1.95 -6.20
N ILE A 141 -7.51 1.25 -5.14
CA ILE A 141 -7.73 -0.20 -4.99
C ILE A 141 -9.22 -0.53 -4.99
N ALA A 142 -10.00 0.17 -4.16
CA ALA A 142 -11.45 -0.04 -4.08
C ALA A 142 -12.14 0.23 -5.43
N ARG A 143 -11.83 1.34 -6.11
CA ARG A 143 -12.38 1.66 -7.43
C ARG A 143 -12.04 0.63 -8.50
N ALA A 144 -10.89 -0.02 -8.40
CA ALA A 144 -10.49 -1.08 -9.32
C ALA A 144 -11.14 -2.45 -9.02
N GLY A 145 -11.99 -2.56 -7.98
CA GLY A 145 -12.57 -3.84 -7.54
C GLY A 145 -11.61 -4.70 -6.71
N GLY A 146 -10.54 -4.10 -6.20
CA GLY A 146 -9.67 -4.69 -5.19
C GLY A 146 -10.32 -4.70 -3.81
N ARG A 147 -9.70 -5.38 -2.86
CA ARG A 147 -10.17 -5.43 -1.46
C ARG A 147 -9.39 -4.45 -0.59
N VAL A 148 -10.04 -3.83 0.38
CA VAL A 148 -9.44 -2.86 1.29
C VAL A 148 -9.62 -3.31 2.73
N VAL A 149 -8.51 -3.35 3.47
CA VAL A 149 -8.45 -3.64 4.90
C VAL A 149 -7.81 -2.46 5.61
N VAL A 150 -8.44 -2.00 6.68
CA VAL A 150 -7.92 -0.89 7.50
C VAL A 150 -7.78 -1.37 8.94
N GLN A 151 -6.66 -1.03 9.58
CA GLN A 151 -6.52 -1.25 11.02
C GLN A 151 -7.60 -0.45 11.77
N ALA A 152 -8.27 -1.06 12.74
CA ALA A 152 -9.24 -0.39 13.60
C ALA A 152 -8.60 0.86 14.26
N PRO A 153 -9.09 2.08 14.01
CA PRO A 153 -8.43 3.31 14.49
C PRO A 153 -8.21 3.33 16.00
N GLN A 154 -9.12 2.74 16.77
CA GLN A 154 -9.06 2.68 18.24
C GLN A 154 -7.87 1.84 18.76
N THR A 155 -7.29 1.01 17.91
CA THR A 155 -6.10 0.18 18.22
C THR A 155 -4.82 0.75 17.63
N ALA A 156 -4.90 1.82 16.84
CA ALA A 156 -3.75 2.44 16.22
C ALA A 156 -3.06 3.37 17.21
N ALA A 157 -1.73 3.26 17.31
CA ALA A 157 -0.95 4.21 18.12
C ALA A 157 -1.01 5.63 17.52
N TYR A 158 -1.19 5.71 16.19
CA TYR A 158 -1.49 6.93 15.45
C TYR A 158 -2.66 6.63 14.52
N ASP A 159 -3.81 7.22 14.83
CA ASP A 159 -5.10 6.88 14.21
C ASP A 159 -5.45 7.74 13.00
N SER A 160 -4.79 8.89 12.81
CA SER A 160 -5.07 9.83 11.71
C SER A 160 -5.18 9.14 10.34
N MET A 161 -4.21 8.30 9.99
CA MET A 161 -4.17 7.64 8.68
C MET A 161 -5.29 6.59 8.52
N PRO A 162 -5.49 5.64 9.46
CA PRO A 162 -6.66 4.77 9.45
C PRO A 162 -8.01 5.52 9.45
N SER A 163 -8.18 6.54 10.27
CA SER A 163 -9.43 7.32 10.37
C SER A 163 -9.76 8.00 9.04
N ARG A 164 -8.78 8.66 8.41
CA ARG A 164 -8.95 9.26 7.08
C ARG A 164 -9.28 8.25 5.99
N ALA A 165 -8.73 7.04 6.07
CA ALA A 165 -9.10 5.98 5.13
C ALA A 165 -10.59 5.61 5.23
N LEU A 166 -11.15 5.58 6.45
CA LEU A 166 -12.58 5.29 6.66
C LEU A 166 -13.51 6.41 6.20
N GLU A 167 -13.02 7.65 6.13
CA GLU A 167 -13.78 8.77 5.57
C GLU A 167 -13.89 8.70 4.04
N VAL A 168 -12.86 8.16 3.37
CA VAL A 168 -12.74 8.17 1.90
C VAL A 168 -13.22 6.86 1.26
N VAL A 169 -13.04 5.73 1.95
CA VAL A 169 -13.29 4.40 1.39
C VAL A 169 -14.12 3.58 2.37
N LYS A 170 -15.09 2.82 1.85
CA LYS A 170 -15.75 1.76 2.60
C LYS A 170 -14.90 0.48 2.52
N PRO A 171 -14.14 0.11 3.57
CA PRO A 171 -13.29 -1.08 3.54
C PRO A 171 -14.12 -2.37 3.56
N ASP A 172 -13.57 -3.45 3.01
CA ASP A 172 -14.11 -4.80 3.17
C ASP A 172 -13.99 -5.26 4.63
N ALA A 173 -12.96 -4.83 5.34
CA ALA A 173 -12.77 -5.15 6.76
C ALA A 173 -12.05 -4.02 7.53
N VAL A 174 -12.53 -3.78 8.75
CA VAL A 174 -11.83 -2.97 9.76
C VAL A 174 -11.43 -3.91 10.89
N LEU A 175 -10.14 -4.13 11.07
CA LEU A 175 -9.63 -5.21 11.91
C LEU A 175 -8.68 -4.71 13.00
N GLU A 176 -8.78 -5.32 14.17
CA GLU A 176 -7.77 -5.19 15.21
C GLU A 176 -6.48 -5.91 14.77
N PRO A 177 -5.30 -5.46 15.25
CA PRO A 177 -4.00 -5.99 14.87
C PRO A 177 -3.87 -7.52 14.90
N GLU A 178 -4.40 -8.16 15.94
CA GLU A 178 -4.36 -9.62 16.14
C GLU A 178 -5.18 -10.40 15.10
N LYS A 179 -6.15 -9.76 14.45
CA LYS A 179 -7.05 -10.35 13.45
C LYS A 179 -6.64 -10.02 12.02
N LEU A 180 -5.68 -9.10 11.81
CA LEU A 180 -5.25 -8.67 10.47
C LEU A 180 -4.77 -9.84 9.62
N GLY A 181 -3.91 -10.70 10.15
CA GLY A 181 -3.33 -11.79 9.37
C GLY A 181 -4.34 -12.88 9.03
N SER A 182 -5.19 -13.31 9.98
CA SER A 182 -6.25 -14.30 9.69
C SER A 182 -7.30 -13.73 8.73
N GLY A 183 -7.73 -12.48 8.92
CA GLY A 183 -8.66 -11.82 8.01
C GLY A 183 -8.08 -11.70 6.60
N LEU A 184 -6.78 -11.43 6.46
CA LEU A 184 -6.13 -11.39 5.14
C LEU A 184 -6.14 -12.77 4.45
N VAL A 185 -5.89 -13.85 5.20
CA VAL A 185 -5.93 -15.22 4.67
C VAL A 185 -7.34 -15.57 4.18
N GLU A 186 -8.37 -15.22 4.95
CA GLU A 186 -9.78 -15.41 4.54
C GLU A 186 -10.10 -14.66 3.24
N LEU A 187 -9.69 -13.39 3.13
CA LEU A 187 -9.95 -12.59 1.93
C LEU A 187 -9.27 -13.14 0.67
N ILE A 188 -8.07 -13.70 0.81
CA ILE A 188 -7.34 -14.38 -0.29
C ILE A 188 -8.06 -15.69 -0.68
N GLY A 189 -8.52 -16.46 0.31
CA GLY A 189 -9.25 -17.70 0.10
C GLY A 189 -10.57 -17.50 -0.63
N ASP A 190 -11.38 -16.53 -0.21
CA ASP A 190 -12.69 -16.22 -0.80
C ASP A 190 -12.63 -15.89 -2.29
N ARG A 191 -11.54 -15.26 -2.74
CA ARG A 191 -11.35 -14.87 -4.15
C ARG A 191 -11.01 -16.06 -5.04
N SER A 192 -10.35 -17.07 -4.49
CA SER A 192 -10.08 -18.34 -5.17
C SER A 192 -11.37 -19.13 -5.44
N ALA A 193 -12.46 -18.78 -4.75
CA ALA A 193 -13.77 -19.44 -4.85
C ALA A 193 -14.83 -18.66 -5.66
N GLY A 194 -14.60 -17.39 -6.04
CA GLY A 194 -15.62 -16.59 -6.73
C GLY A 194 -15.08 -15.42 -7.57
N GLU A 195 -15.42 -15.40 -8.85
CA GLU A 195 -15.16 -14.29 -9.77
C GLU A 195 -16.05 -13.09 -9.43
N ARG A 196 -15.49 -12.05 -8.79
CA ARG A 196 -16.10 -10.71 -8.79
C ARG A 196 -15.76 -10.01 -10.10
N GLY A 197 -16.77 -9.78 -10.93
CA GLY A 197 -16.67 -9.00 -12.17
C GLY A 197 -16.25 -7.55 -11.89
N PRO A 198 -15.68 -6.86 -12.89
CA PRO A 198 -15.22 -5.49 -12.73
C PRO A 198 -16.40 -4.58 -12.33
N PRO A 199 -16.18 -3.59 -11.45
CA PRO A 199 -17.17 -2.53 -11.27
C PRO A 199 -17.43 -1.85 -12.63
N GLY A 200 -18.70 -1.58 -12.91
CA GLY A 200 -19.11 -0.92 -14.16
C GLY A 200 -18.44 0.44 -14.32
N PRO A 201 -18.32 0.95 -15.56
CA PRO A 201 -17.70 2.24 -15.81
C PRO A 201 -18.48 3.34 -15.09
N ASP A 202 -17.78 4.10 -14.26
CA ASP A 202 -18.30 5.34 -13.71
C ASP A 202 -18.02 6.45 -14.72
N ASP A 203 -19.07 6.92 -15.40
CA ASP A 203 -19.04 7.98 -16.43
C ASP A 203 -18.83 9.40 -15.84
N SER A 204 -18.45 9.51 -14.57
CA SER A 204 -18.33 10.79 -13.88
C SER A 204 -16.90 11.21 -13.53
N LEU A 205 -15.94 11.12 -14.47
CA LEU A 205 -14.69 11.91 -14.36
C LEU A 205 -14.17 12.46 -15.70
N PRO A 206 -13.71 13.73 -15.72
CA PRO A 206 -12.97 14.30 -16.85
C PRO A 206 -11.58 13.66 -16.95
N ALA A 207 -11.22 13.27 -18.17
CA ALA A 207 -9.86 12.88 -18.52
C ALA A 207 -8.92 14.09 -18.39
N ALA A 208 -8.11 14.14 -17.33
CA ALA A 208 -6.73 14.66 -17.33
C ALA A 208 -6.23 14.93 -15.90
N LEU A 209 -5.54 13.96 -15.30
CA LEU A 209 -4.43 14.25 -14.38
C LEU A 209 -3.21 13.50 -14.91
N GLY A 210 -2.68 14.00 -16.03
CA GLY A 210 -1.30 13.70 -16.40
C GLY A 210 -0.36 14.43 -15.44
N PRO A 211 0.84 13.90 -15.16
CA PRO A 211 1.78 14.52 -14.24
C PRO A 211 2.11 15.95 -14.71
N SER A 212 1.95 16.93 -13.82
CA SER A 212 2.32 18.31 -14.11
C SER A 212 3.81 18.42 -14.48
N PRO A 213 4.18 19.28 -15.44
CA PRO A 213 5.59 19.43 -15.86
C PRO A 213 6.47 20.11 -14.80
N LEU A 214 5.87 20.61 -13.73
CA LEU A 214 6.54 21.36 -12.68
C LEU A 214 7.27 20.41 -11.72
N ARG A 215 8.56 20.67 -11.51
CA ARG A 215 9.42 19.92 -10.60
C ARG A 215 9.76 20.76 -9.39
N CYS A 216 9.61 20.20 -8.20
CA CYS A 216 10.08 20.79 -6.95
C CYS A 216 11.62 20.93 -6.99
N PRO A 217 12.19 22.13 -6.77
CA PRO A 217 13.64 22.35 -6.86
C PRO A 217 14.44 21.67 -5.74
N GLU A 218 13.80 21.27 -4.65
CA GLU A 218 14.46 20.62 -3.51
C GLU A 218 14.50 19.09 -3.63
N CYS A 219 13.48 18.46 -4.24
CA CYS A 219 13.37 17.00 -4.33
C CYS A 219 13.18 16.45 -5.75
N ALA A 220 13.19 17.33 -6.75
CA ALA A 220 12.98 17.06 -8.18
C ALA A 220 11.60 16.44 -8.52
N GLY A 221 10.59 16.65 -7.67
CA GLY A 221 9.29 15.99 -7.77
C GLY A 221 8.15 16.68 -8.47
N VAL A 222 7.26 15.88 -9.08
CA VAL A 222 6.09 16.34 -9.82
C VAL A 222 5.16 17.06 -8.84
N ILE A 223 4.95 18.35 -9.07
CA ILE A 223 4.03 19.16 -8.29
C ILE A 223 2.65 19.00 -8.91
N ASP A 224 1.73 18.32 -8.23
CA ASP A 224 0.34 18.31 -8.66
C ASP A 224 -0.34 19.63 -8.24
N ARG A 225 -1.09 20.25 -9.14
CA ARG A 225 -1.80 21.49 -8.82
C ARG A 225 -2.99 21.13 -7.94
N LEU A 226 -2.86 21.28 -6.63
CA LEU A 226 -4.03 21.40 -5.77
C LEU A 226 -4.83 22.64 -6.24
N PRO A 227 -6.18 22.55 -6.31
CA PRO A 227 -6.99 23.75 -6.46
C PRO A 227 -6.75 24.62 -5.23
N VAL A 228 -6.01 25.71 -5.42
CA VAL A 228 -5.89 26.77 -4.44
C VAL A 228 -7.26 27.41 -4.30
N HIS A 229 -7.86 27.28 -3.12
CA HIS A 229 -8.91 28.20 -2.70
C HIS A 229 -8.27 29.59 -2.69
N GLU A 230 -8.76 30.48 -3.55
CA GLU A 230 -8.42 31.91 -3.57
C GLU A 230 -8.98 32.56 -2.30
N ASP A 231 -8.27 32.42 -1.18
CA ASP A 231 -8.45 33.32 -0.05
C ASP A 231 -7.51 34.52 -0.23
N ARG A 232 -8.16 35.64 -0.55
CA ARG A 232 -7.65 37.00 -0.64
C ARG A 232 -6.58 37.30 0.41
N CYS A 233 -5.42 37.78 -0.03
CA CYS A 233 -4.64 38.72 0.76
C CYS A 233 -5.06 40.14 0.35
N ASP A 234 -5.88 40.78 1.17
CA ASP A 234 -6.12 42.23 1.07
C ASP A 234 -4.85 42.98 1.51
N GLY A 235 -4.39 43.87 0.62
CA GLY A 235 -3.78 45.19 0.90
C GLY A 235 -2.56 45.28 1.80
#